data_AF-A0A7C1WBW5-F1
#
_entry.id   AF-A0A7C1WBW5-F1
#
_cell.length_a   1.000
_cell.length_b   1.000
_cell.length_c   1.000
_cell.angle_alpha   90.00
_cell.angle_beta   90.00
_cell.angle_gamma   90.00
#
_symmetry.space_group_name_H-M   'P 1'
#
loop_
_entity.id
_entity.type
_entity.pdbx_description
1 polymer ?
#
loop_
_entity_poly.entity_id
_entity_poly.type
_entity_poly.pdbx_seq_one_letter_code
_entity_poly.pdbx_strand_id
1 'polypeptide(L)'
;MNNKFFLKQVLLKKNRNGFLLAEETLKIILAVISIGFLVYFLSALYFANQNSKDLEQAKASLKHLVDGINSGAKEVQIYNPEGWAIISWSSGNEIPNSCNEKSCICICDNPLIATKSNFLDNCNDKNKGFCLENTKKLVVSQGNVQTPILIKDPPINLQINKKTISRK
;
A
#
# COMPACT_ATOMS: atom_id res chain seq x y z
N MET A 1 -13.60 -10.44 -83.90
CA MET A 1 -13.21 -9.76 -82.64
C MET A 1 -13.37 -10.77 -81.50
N ASN A 2 -12.27 -11.44 -81.13
CA ASN A 2 -11.46 -11.19 -79.93
C ASN A 2 -12.22 -11.58 -78.64
N ASN A 3 -12.12 -12.82 -78.15
CA ASN A 3 -10.95 -13.46 -77.54
C ASN A 3 -10.46 -12.71 -76.28
N LYS A 4 -11.08 -12.97 -75.14
CA LYS A 4 -10.37 -13.29 -73.89
C LYS A 4 -11.35 -13.97 -72.93
N PHE A 5 -11.28 -15.29 -72.85
CA PHE A 5 -10.43 -15.97 -71.86
C PHE A 5 -10.91 -15.63 -70.45
N PHE A 6 -11.73 -16.48 -69.83
CA PHE A 6 -11.21 -17.63 -69.05
C PHE A 6 -10.36 -17.11 -67.89
N LEU A 7 -10.78 -17.43 -66.65
CA LEU A 7 -10.13 -17.12 -65.36
C LEU A 7 -10.52 -15.81 -64.66
N LYS A 8 -11.66 -15.80 -63.96
CA LYS A 8 -11.66 -15.41 -62.54
C LYS A 8 -12.89 -15.81 -61.73
N GLN A 9 -13.56 -16.91 -62.07
CA GLN A 9 -14.16 -17.72 -61.01
C GLN A 9 -13.02 -18.45 -60.29
N VAL A 10 -12.18 -17.69 -59.56
CA VAL A 10 -11.27 -18.27 -58.59
C VAL A 10 -12.15 -18.77 -57.46
N LEU A 11 -12.58 -20.02 -57.64
CA LEU A 11 -12.74 -21.04 -56.61
C LEU A 11 -12.32 -20.58 -55.22
N LEU A 12 -13.19 -19.86 -54.51
CA LEU A 12 -13.26 -20.01 -53.06
C LEU A 12 -13.98 -21.33 -52.81
N LYS A 13 -13.27 -22.43 -53.10
CA LYS A 13 -13.56 -23.75 -52.55
C LYS A 13 -13.39 -23.60 -51.04
N LYS A 14 -14.47 -23.19 -50.37
CA LYS A 14 -14.57 -23.12 -48.92
C LYS A 14 -14.36 -24.53 -48.38
N ASN A 15 -13.11 -24.84 -48.04
CA ASN A 15 -12.75 -26.10 -47.41
C ASN A 15 -13.36 -26.09 -46.00
N ARG A 16 -14.44 -26.85 -45.79
CA ARG A 16 -15.18 -26.95 -44.50
C ARG A 16 -14.51 -27.90 -43.51
N ASN A 17 -13.23 -28.21 -43.68
CA ASN A 17 -12.53 -29.21 -42.88
C ASN A 17 -11.81 -28.62 -41.65
N GLY A 18 -11.87 -27.30 -41.43
CA GLY A 18 -11.25 -26.62 -40.27
C GLY A 18 -12.09 -26.57 -38.99
N PHE A 19 -13.31 -27.11 -39.01
CA PHE A 19 -14.26 -27.01 -37.88
C PHE A 19 -13.90 -27.95 -36.71
N LEU A 20 -13.30 -29.11 -36.99
CA LEU A 20 -12.95 -30.10 -35.97
C LEU A 20 -11.74 -29.69 -35.10
N LEU A 21 -10.82 -28.90 -35.65
CA LEU A 21 -9.69 -28.35 -34.90
C LEU A 21 -10.07 -27.11 -34.08
N ALA A 22 -11.07 -26.35 -34.55
CA ALA A 22 -11.53 -25.13 -33.88
C ALA A 22 -12.22 -25.43 -32.55
N GLU A 23 -12.96 -26.54 -32.44
CA GLU A 23 -13.65 -26.92 -31.19
C GLU A 23 -12.66 -27.26 -30.07
N GLU A 24 -11.65 -28.07 -30.36
CA GLU A 24 -10.62 -28.43 -29.38
C GLU A 24 -9.71 -27.23 -29.04
N THR A 25 -9.38 -26.40 -30.02
CA THR A 25 -8.61 -25.17 -29.78
C THR A 25 -9.39 -24.17 -28.92
N LEU A 26 -10.72 -24.08 -29.10
CA LEU A 26 -11.58 -23.21 -28.29
C LEU A 26 -11.59 -23.64 -26.81
N LYS A 27 -11.66 -24.94 -26.53
CA LYS A 27 -11.56 -25.47 -25.15
C LYS A 27 -10.23 -25.10 -24.50
N ILE A 28 -9.13 -25.20 -25.25
CA ILE A 28 -7.79 -24.81 -24.78
C ILE A 28 -7.74 -23.30 -24.51
N ILE A 29 -8.24 -22.47 -25.42
CA ILE A 29 -8.25 -21.00 -25.25
C ILE A 29 -9.07 -20.62 -24.01
N LEU A 30 -10.25 -21.20 -23.83
CA LEU A 30 -11.08 -20.96 -22.65
C LEU A 30 -10.37 -21.37 -21.37
N ALA A 31 -9.71 -22.53 -21.35
CA ALA A 31 -8.94 -22.98 -20.19
C ALA A 31 -7.80 -22.00 -19.85
N VAL A 32 -7.06 -21.50 -20.85
CA VAL A 32 -5.98 -20.53 -20.63
C VAL A 32 -6.52 -19.21 -20.09
N ILE A 33 -7.62 -18.71 -20.64
CA ILE A 33 -8.29 -17.49 -20.16
C ILE A 33 -8.75 -17.68 -18.71
N SER A 34 -9.39 -18.80 -18.39
CA SER A 34 -9.84 -19.12 -17.04
C SER A 34 -8.68 -19.20 -16.04
N ILE A 35 -7.57 -19.83 -16.40
CA ILE A 35 -6.37 -19.88 -15.55
C ILE A 35 -5.79 -18.48 -15.35
N GLY A 36 -5.73 -17.67 -16.41
CA GLY A 36 -5.27 -16.28 -16.33
C GLY A 36 -6.12 -15.45 -15.36
N PHE A 37 -7.45 -15.56 -15.44
CA PHE A 37 -8.36 -14.94 -14.48
C PHE A 37 -8.14 -15.43 -13.06
N LEU A 38 -7.90 -16.74 -12.87
CA LEU A 38 -7.69 -17.32 -11.55
C LEU A 38 -6.41 -16.77 -10.88
N VAL A 39 -5.31 -16.70 -11.63
CA VAL A 39 -4.03 -16.15 -11.14
C VAL A 39 -4.16 -14.66 -10.81
N TYR A 40 -4.82 -13.89 -11.67
CA TYR A 40 -5.11 -12.48 -11.40
C TYR A 40 -5.96 -12.30 -10.13
N PHE A 41 -7.03 -13.09 -10.00
CA PHE A 41 -7.90 -13.03 -8.84
C PHE A 41 -7.17 -13.41 -7.54
N LEU A 42 -6.36 -14.47 -7.56
CA LEU A 42 -5.52 -14.87 -6.43
C LEU A 42 -4.55 -13.76 -6.02
N SER A 43 -3.90 -13.13 -7.00
CA SER A 43 -2.98 -12.01 -6.75
C SER A 43 -3.73 -10.82 -6.12
N ALA A 44 -4.88 -10.45 -6.67
CA ALA A 44 -5.71 -9.37 -6.14
C ALA A 44 -6.18 -9.65 -4.70
N LEU A 45 -6.61 -10.89 -4.43
CA LEU A 45 -7.04 -11.32 -3.09
C LEU A 45 -5.87 -11.30 -2.08
N TYR A 46 -4.69 -11.75 -2.51
CA TYR A 46 -3.48 -11.73 -1.70
C TYR A 46 -3.12 -10.31 -1.26
N PHE A 47 -3.04 -9.36 -2.20
CA PHE A 47 -2.72 -7.96 -1.90
C PHE A 47 -3.83 -7.27 -1.08
N ALA A 48 -5.10 -7.57 -1.33
CA ALA A 48 -6.21 -7.04 -0.54
C ALA A 48 -6.11 -7.47 0.93
N ASN A 49 -5.75 -8.73 1.19
CA ASN A 49 -5.60 -9.23 2.55
C ASN A 49 -4.34 -8.67 3.24
N GLN A 50 -3.22 -8.55 2.52
CA GLN A 50 -1.97 -8.03 3.08
C GLN A 50 -2.11 -6.57 3.56
N ASN A 51 -2.69 -5.70 2.74
CA ASN A 51 -2.90 -4.29 3.10
C ASN A 51 -3.74 -4.14 4.39
N SER A 52 -4.74 -4.99 4.59
CA SER A 52 -5.57 -4.95 5.80
C SER A 52 -4.79 -5.37 7.06
N LYS A 53 -3.91 -6.37 6.93
CA LYS A 53 -3.07 -6.84 8.04
C LYS A 53 -2.00 -5.83 8.43
N ASP A 54 -1.37 -5.20 7.44
CA ASP A 54 -0.31 -4.22 7.68
C ASP A 54 -0.87 -2.99 8.43
N LEU A 55 -2.07 -2.52 8.04
CA LEU A 55 -2.75 -1.45 8.74
C LEU A 55 -3.11 -1.84 10.19
N GLU A 56 -3.64 -3.04 10.43
CA GLU A 56 -3.98 -3.49 11.79
C GLU A 56 -2.74 -3.65 12.67
N GLN A 57 -1.65 -4.17 12.11
CA GLN A 57 -0.37 -4.23 12.79
C GLN A 57 0.18 -2.84 13.09
N ALA A 58 0.03 -1.89 12.16
CA ALA A 58 0.42 -0.50 12.38
C ALA A 58 -0.39 0.19 13.46
N LYS A 59 -1.71 -0.03 13.49
CA LYS A 59 -2.59 0.44 14.56
C LYS A 59 -2.17 -0.10 15.92
N ALA A 60 -1.91 -1.40 16.03
CA ALA A 60 -1.48 -2.03 17.27
C ALA A 60 -0.12 -1.48 17.75
N SER A 61 0.82 -1.31 16.83
CA SER A 61 2.14 -0.71 17.07
C SER A 61 2.05 0.72 17.57
N LEU A 62 1.22 1.56 16.95
CA LEU A 62 1.04 2.94 17.38
C LEU A 62 0.37 3.03 18.75
N LYS A 63 -0.63 2.19 19.03
CA LYS A 63 -1.26 2.11 20.37
C LYS A 63 -0.23 1.73 21.43
N HIS A 64 0.56 0.69 21.17
CA HIS A 64 1.63 0.27 22.07
C HIS A 64 2.65 1.39 22.34
N LEU A 65 3.02 2.17 21.32
CA LEU A 65 3.87 3.35 21.48
C LEU A 65 3.24 4.41 22.38
N VAL A 66 1.99 4.79 22.11
CA VAL A 66 1.27 5.80 22.88
C VAL A 66 1.03 5.35 24.33
N ASP A 67 0.75 4.08 24.55
CA ASP A 67 0.60 3.49 25.89
C ASP A 67 1.93 3.50 26.66
N GLY A 68 3.04 3.17 25.99
CA GLY A 68 4.38 3.29 26.55
C GLY A 68 4.74 4.74 26.91
N ILE A 69 4.42 5.69 26.03
CA ILE A 69 4.56 7.13 26.27
C ILE A 69 3.76 7.53 27.50
N ASN A 70 2.48 7.15 27.58
CA ASN A 70 1.58 7.51 28.67
C ASN A 70 2.06 6.95 30.01
N SER A 71 2.55 5.71 30.01
CA SER A 71 3.14 5.02 31.16
C SER A 71 4.50 5.57 31.60
N GLY A 72 5.11 6.47 30.82
CA GLY A 72 6.41 7.06 31.14
C GLY A 72 7.62 6.16 30.80
N ALA A 73 7.45 5.21 29.89
CA ALA A 73 8.55 4.40 29.38
C ALA A 73 9.60 5.28 28.70
N LYS A 74 10.88 4.96 28.90
CA LYS A 74 12.01 5.65 28.26
C LYS A 74 12.39 5.02 26.92
N GLU A 75 12.05 3.75 26.74
CA GLU A 75 12.34 2.98 25.54
C GLU A 75 11.12 2.09 25.24
N VAL A 76 10.72 2.06 23.97
CA VAL A 76 9.61 1.22 23.49
C VAL A 76 10.05 0.50 22.23
N GLN A 77 9.85 -0.81 22.21
CA GLN A 77 10.01 -1.63 21.01
C GLN A 77 8.74 -1.61 20.17
N ILE A 78 8.89 -1.41 18.87
CA ILE A 78 7.77 -1.39 17.93
C ILE A 78 7.99 -2.45 16.85
N TYR A 79 6.93 -3.23 16.60
CA TYR A 79 6.86 -4.28 15.58
C TYR A 79 5.91 -3.85 14.46
N ASN A 80 6.37 -2.94 13.61
CA ASN A 80 5.57 -2.39 12.52
C ASN A 80 5.83 -3.12 11.19
N PRO A 81 4.89 -3.08 10.21
CA PRO A 81 5.21 -3.53 8.87
C PRO A 81 6.31 -2.67 8.24
N GLU A 82 7.10 -3.29 7.38
CA GLU A 82 8.09 -2.60 6.57
C GLU A 82 7.43 -1.59 5.64
N GLY A 83 8.11 -0.49 5.35
CA GLY A 83 7.58 0.53 4.45
C GLY A 83 6.58 1.48 5.10
N TRP A 84 6.38 1.43 6.41
CA TRP A 84 5.59 2.41 7.14
C TRP A 84 6.49 3.41 7.88
N ALA A 85 5.96 4.57 8.23
CA ALA A 85 6.66 5.60 8.97
C ALA A 85 5.84 6.13 10.14
N ILE A 86 6.53 6.49 11.22
CA ILE A 86 5.94 7.22 12.35
C ILE A 86 6.25 8.70 12.18
N ILE A 87 5.23 9.54 12.32
CA ILE A 87 5.33 11.00 12.16
C ILE A 87 4.50 11.70 13.23
N SER A 88 5.00 12.82 13.75
CA SER A 88 4.22 13.70 14.63
C SER A 88 3.77 14.94 13.88
N TRP A 89 2.54 15.36 14.12
CA TRP A 89 2.00 16.62 13.62
C TRP A 89 1.74 17.56 14.80
N SER A 90 2.26 18.78 14.69
CA SER A 90 1.91 19.88 15.59
C SER A 90 0.63 20.57 15.11
N SER A 91 -0.21 21.04 16.03
CA SER A 91 -1.44 21.79 15.71
C SER A 91 -1.18 22.90 14.69
N GLY A 92 -2.02 23.01 13.66
CA GLY A 92 -1.89 24.01 12.58
C GLY A 92 -2.62 23.60 11.31
N ASN A 93 -2.30 24.29 10.20
CA ASN A 93 -3.05 24.19 8.93
C ASN A 93 -2.73 22.95 8.08
N GLU A 94 -1.64 22.22 8.39
CA GLU A 94 -1.23 21.02 7.66
C GLU A 94 -1.18 19.84 8.62
N ILE A 95 -2.34 19.32 8.99
CA ILE A 95 -2.45 18.13 9.83
C ILE A 95 -3.47 17.16 9.24
N PRO A 96 -3.37 15.85 9.54
CA PRO A 96 -4.37 14.90 9.11
C PRO A 96 -5.74 15.23 9.72
N ASN A 97 -6.81 15.04 8.93
CA ASN A 97 -8.20 15.22 9.34
C ASN A 97 -8.53 14.38 10.59
N SER A 98 -7.89 13.22 10.73
CA SER A 98 -8.03 12.34 11.91
C SER A 98 -7.55 12.97 13.23
N CYS A 99 -6.81 14.09 13.17
CA CYS A 99 -6.24 14.75 14.34
C CYS A 99 -7.09 15.91 14.87
N ASN A 100 -8.18 16.30 14.20
CA ASN A 100 -9.14 17.32 14.66
C ASN A 100 -8.48 18.61 15.18
N GLU A 101 -7.56 19.19 14.43
CA GLU A 101 -6.82 20.43 14.78
C GLU A 101 -5.86 20.33 15.98
N LYS A 102 -5.74 19.14 16.58
CA LYS A 102 -4.83 18.88 17.71
C LYS A 102 -3.50 18.28 17.25
N SER A 103 -2.51 18.35 18.14
CA SER A 103 -1.27 17.61 17.95
C SER A 103 -1.53 16.10 18.01
N CYS A 104 -0.97 15.35 17.07
CA CYS A 104 -1.15 13.90 16.97
C CYS A 104 0.14 13.19 16.58
N ILE A 105 0.22 11.90 16.88
CA ILE A 105 1.23 10.98 16.34
C ILE A 105 0.49 10.05 15.39
N CYS A 106 1.02 9.92 14.18
CA CYS A 106 0.45 9.05 13.16
C CYS A 106 1.46 8.01 12.72
N ILE A 107 0.93 6.88 12.27
CA ILE A 107 1.65 5.84 11.59
C ILE A 107 1.03 5.67 10.21
N CYS A 108 1.83 5.84 9.17
CA CYS A 108 1.32 5.94 7.80
C CYS A 108 2.25 5.21 6.84
N ASP A 109 1.67 4.64 5.79
CA ASP A 109 2.41 4.02 4.70
C ASP A 109 3.38 5.04 4.07
N ASN A 110 4.60 4.62 3.77
CA ASN A 110 5.63 5.50 3.25
C ASN A 110 5.34 5.81 1.77
N PRO A 111 5.14 7.08 1.41
CA PRO A 111 4.92 7.44 0.02
C PRO A 111 6.18 7.17 -0.83
N LEU A 112 5.98 6.93 -2.12
CA LEU A 112 7.06 6.77 -3.10
C LEU A 112 8.05 7.95 -3.09
N ILE A 113 7.54 9.15 -2.81
CA ILE A 113 8.32 10.36 -2.63
C ILE A 113 8.04 10.90 -1.22
N ALA A 114 9.05 10.88 -0.36
CA ALA A 114 8.94 11.26 1.04
C ALA A 114 8.88 12.79 1.23
N THR A 115 7.74 13.39 0.91
CA THR A 115 7.42 14.79 1.25
C THR A 115 6.37 14.85 2.36
N LYS A 116 6.35 15.96 3.10
CA LYS A 116 5.35 16.20 4.16
C LYS A 116 3.92 16.13 3.61
N SER A 117 3.66 16.65 2.40
CA SER A 117 2.35 16.58 1.74
C SER A 117 1.93 15.14 1.44
N ASN A 118 2.84 14.31 0.93
CA ASN A 118 2.50 12.94 0.58
C ASN A 118 2.24 12.09 1.83
N PHE A 119 2.96 12.36 2.93
CA PHE A 119 2.64 11.79 4.23
C PHE A 119 1.29 12.27 4.75
N LEU A 120 0.93 13.55 4.57
CA LEU A 120 -0.39 14.06 4.94
C LEU A 120 -1.50 13.29 4.21
N ASP A 121 -1.35 13.07 2.90
CA ASP A 121 -2.31 12.33 2.09
C ASP A 121 -2.44 10.88 2.55
N ASN A 122 -1.32 10.18 2.76
CA ASN A 122 -1.32 8.80 3.25
C ASN A 122 -1.90 8.69 4.68
N CYS A 123 -1.63 9.65 5.55
CA CYS A 123 -2.18 9.68 6.90
C CYS A 123 -3.69 10.01 6.92
N ASN A 124 -4.21 10.70 5.89
CA ASN A 124 -5.63 10.99 5.73
C ASN A 124 -6.42 9.81 5.16
N ASP A 125 -5.77 8.92 4.42
CA ASP A 125 -6.38 7.70 3.91
C ASP A 125 -6.55 6.67 5.03
N LYS A 126 -7.81 6.29 5.30
CA LYS A 126 -8.16 5.31 6.35
C LYS A 126 -7.53 3.95 6.16
N ASN A 127 -7.08 3.61 4.95
CA ASN A 127 -6.45 2.34 4.63
C ASN A 127 -4.92 2.41 4.70
N LYS A 128 -4.33 3.60 4.76
CA LYS A 128 -2.87 3.83 4.70
C LYS A 128 -2.33 4.58 5.91
N GLY A 129 -3.19 4.98 6.84
CA GLY A 129 -2.82 5.80 7.98
C GLY A 129 -3.69 5.56 9.19
N PHE A 130 -3.08 5.72 10.36
CA PHE A 130 -3.79 5.80 11.62
C PHE A 130 -3.12 6.82 12.55
N CYS A 131 -3.92 7.62 13.25
CA CYS A 131 -3.45 8.71 14.10
C CYS A 131 -4.06 8.62 15.49
N LEU A 132 -3.27 8.99 16.50
CA LEU A 132 -3.70 9.14 17.89
C LEU A 132 -3.32 10.52 18.42
N GLU A 133 -4.14 11.04 19.34
CA GLU A 133 -3.88 12.33 19.98
C GLU A 133 -2.57 12.31 20.77
N ASN A 134 -1.77 13.36 20.60
CA ASN A 134 -0.47 13.52 21.23
C ASN A 134 -0.58 14.50 22.40
N THR A 135 -1.10 14.01 23.52
CA THR A 135 -1.35 14.82 24.74
C THR A 135 -0.06 15.43 25.30
N LYS A 136 1.08 14.73 25.16
CA LYS A 136 2.40 15.18 25.63
C LYS A 136 3.15 16.07 24.62
N LYS A 137 2.55 16.38 23.46
CA LYS A 137 3.14 17.20 22.38
C LYS A 137 4.56 16.75 21.99
N LEU A 138 4.78 15.43 21.93
CA LEU A 138 6.05 14.84 21.54
C LEU A 138 6.32 15.03 20.05
N VAL A 139 7.57 15.33 19.69
CA VAL A 139 8.00 15.48 18.31
C VAL A 139 8.78 14.24 17.88
N VAL A 140 8.42 13.66 16.75
CA VAL A 140 9.19 12.56 16.15
C VAL A 140 10.37 13.17 15.40
N SER A 141 11.58 12.75 15.76
CA SER A 141 12.81 13.24 15.16
C SER A 141 13.78 12.11 14.86
N GLN A 142 14.52 12.25 13.76
CA GLN A 142 15.67 11.41 13.47
C GLN A 142 16.92 12.28 13.62
N GLY A 143 17.63 12.11 14.74
CA GLY A 143 18.69 13.04 15.14
C GLY A 143 18.14 14.41 15.54
N ASN A 144 18.73 15.49 14.98
CA ASN A 144 18.36 16.88 15.29
C ASN A 144 17.26 17.47 14.38
N VAL A 145 16.74 16.67 13.43
CA VAL A 145 15.75 17.13 12.45
C VAL A 145 14.40 16.47 12.72
N GLN A 146 13.32 17.26 12.65
CA GLN A 146 11.95 16.73 12.72
C GLN A 146 11.64 16.03 11.40
N THR A 147 11.83 14.72 11.38
CA THR A 147 11.57 13.88 10.21
C THR A 147 10.81 12.62 10.61
N PRO A 148 10.01 12.05 9.70
CA PRO A 148 9.39 10.75 9.92
C PRO A 148 10.44 9.68 10.23
N ILE A 149 10.14 8.78 11.16
CA ILE A 149 10.98 7.60 11.41
C ILE A 149 10.51 6.50 10.47
N LEU A 150 11.31 6.22 9.44
CA LEU A 150 11.08 5.12 8.51
C LEU A 150 11.39 3.77 9.16
N ILE A 151 10.50 2.81 8.97
CA ILE A 151 10.62 1.45 9.48
C ILE A 151 11.06 0.55 8.34
N LYS A 152 12.35 0.22 8.36
CA LYS A 152 12.98 -0.69 7.38
C LYS A 152 13.13 -2.11 7.93
N ASP A 153 13.54 -2.24 9.20
CA ASP A 153 13.84 -3.52 9.83
C ASP A 153 13.20 -3.56 11.24
N PRO A 154 12.02 -4.17 11.42
CA PRO A 154 11.41 -4.37 12.73
C PRO A 154 12.05 -5.53 13.52
N PRO A 155 12.12 -5.48 14.86
CA PRO A 155 11.65 -4.40 15.72
C PRO A 155 12.60 -3.21 15.75
N ILE A 156 12.02 -2.01 15.86
CA ILE A 156 12.78 -0.79 16.12
C ILE A 156 12.69 -0.40 17.59
N ASN A 157 13.82 0.02 18.16
CA ASN A 157 13.88 0.62 19.49
C ASN A 157 13.71 2.12 19.37
N LEU A 158 12.62 2.65 19.94
CA LEU A 158 12.39 4.09 20.05
C LEU A 158 12.74 4.57 21.45
N GLN A 159 13.58 5.60 21.53
CA GLN A 159 13.82 6.33 22.77
C GLN A 159 12.82 7.47 22.91
N ILE A 160 12.24 7.59 24.09
CA ILE A 160 11.29 8.64 24.46
C ILE A 160 12.00 9.57 25.44
N ASN A 161 12.33 10.77 24.95
CA ASN A 161 12.81 11.88 25.74
C ASN A 161 11.67 12.84 26.09
N LYS A 162 11.90 13.77 27.02
CA LYS A 162 10.87 14.69 27.56
C LYS A 162 9.96 15.36 26.51
N LYS A 163 10.46 15.57 25.28
CA LYS A 163 9.71 16.19 24.17
C LYS A 163 9.91 15.50 22.82
N THR A 164 10.66 14.40 22.75
CA THR A 164 11.13 13.85 21.47
C THR A 164 11.10 12.33 21.43
N ILE A 165 10.72 11.79 20.28
CA ILE A 165 10.77 10.35 19.97
C ILE A 165 11.82 10.16 18.89
N SER A 166 12.85 9.37 19.17
CA SER A 166 13.94 9.12 18.22
C SER A 166 14.30 7.64 18.13
N ARG A 167 14.72 7.20 16.95
CA ARG A 167 15.30 5.87 16.76
C ARG A 167 16.64 5.78 17.50
N LYS A 168 16.82 4.71 18.27
CA LYS A 168 18.09 4.38 18.95
C LYS A 168 19.17 3.96 17.96
#